data_AF-A0A4R9B730-F1
#
_entry.id   AF-A0A4R9B730-F1
#
_cell.length_a   1.000
_cell.length_b   1.000
_cell.length_c   1.000
_cell.angle_alpha   90.00
_cell.angle_beta   90.00
_cell.angle_gamma   90.00
#
_symmetry.space_group_name_H-M   'P 1'
#
loop_
_entity.id
_entity.type
_entity.pdbx_description
1 polymer ?
#
loop_
_entity_poly.entity_id
_entity_poly.type
_entity_poly.pdbx_seq_one_letter_code
_entity_poly.pdbx_strand_id
1 'polypeptide(L)'
;MEEIIDQIIEGSGLSKSALAARSGLARSTQYRIRDGLVDPTLGSLRELALAAGFELVLSLAPLSDPDAARAARVILDPRFEASYVLSGGSKEVDAWVERLRRWVPGGDPVDIVWQAGQSSSLLHRRGTVFLRGNVTELKLASAGDFSQQEWFLSGAAVIDRIGEPDDDGALYGGALPGTSASPYIVHSADTHRFARLLDNMEEVRPNKANLIIAEHTDGVGVDSWEDGKIKLVAPIQGLIDAFGIGGALGQAAERIARSW
;
A
#
# COMPACT_ATOMS: atom_id res chain seq x y z
N MET A 1 -15.05 0.27 11.61
CA MET A 1 -16.48 -0.11 11.74
C MET A 1 -17.03 0.35 13.09
N GLU A 2 -16.28 0.15 14.19
CA GLU A 2 -16.58 0.74 15.51
C GLU A 2 -16.86 2.24 15.45
N GLU A 3 -16.01 3.03 14.79
CA GLU A 3 -16.19 4.49 14.68
C GLU A 3 -17.53 4.91 14.04
N ILE A 4 -18.03 4.17 13.05
CA ILE A 4 -19.34 4.44 12.41
C ILE A 4 -20.47 4.09 13.39
N ILE A 5 -20.34 3.00 14.13
CA ILE A 5 -21.31 2.58 15.14
C ILE A 5 -21.37 3.61 16.27
N ASP A 6 -20.22 4.13 16.70
CA ASP A 6 -20.14 5.16 17.74
C ASP A 6 -20.77 6.47 17.26
N GLN A 7 -20.49 6.91 16.03
CA GLN A 7 -21.17 8.07 15.43
C GLN A 7 -22.70 7.90 15.39
N ILE A 8 -23.20 6.71 15.02
CA ILE A 8 -24.64 6.41 15.01
C ILE A 8 -25.22 6.50 16.42
N ILE A 9 -24.54 5.94 17.43
CA ILE A 9 -25.02 5.90 18.80
C ILE A 9 -24.99 7.30 19.43
N GLU A 10 -23.84 7.97 19.39
CA GLU A 10 -23.63 9.29 19.99
C GLU A 10 -24.45 10.38 19.30
N GLY A 11 -24.50 10.34 17.96
CA GLY A 11 -25.25 11.31 17.17
C GLY A 11 -26.77 11.16 17.24
N SER A 12 -27.29 10.01 17.68
CA SER A 12 -28.73 9.78 17.77
C SER A 12 -29.43 10.55 18.90
N GLY A 13 -28.70 10.88 19.97
CA GLY A 13 -29.30 11.36 21.23
C GLY A 13 -30.27 10.38 21.90
N LEU A 14 -30.35 9.13 21.42
CA LEU A 14 -31.26 8.10 21.92
C LEU A 14 -30.60 7.26 23.00
N SER A 15 -31.40 6.80 23.97
CA SER A 15 -30.95 5.74 24.87
C SER A 15 -30.75 4.44 24.10
N LYS A 16 -29.84 3.57 24.57
CA LYS A 16 -29.54 2.27 23.96
C LYS A 16 -30.81 1.44 23.73
N SER A 17 -31.75 1.46 24.67
CA SER A 17 -33.03 0.78 24.55
C SER A 17 -33.95 1.37 23.49
N ALA A 18 -33.92 2.69 23.31
CA ALA A 18 -34.73 3.38 22.30
C ALA A 18 -34.19 3.14 20.89
N LEU A 19 -32.86 3.15 20.73
CA LEU A 19 -32.22 2.82 19.46
C LEU A 19 -32.50 1.36 19.05
N ALA A 20 -32.40 0.41 19.98
CA ALA A 20 -32.78 -0.99 19.74
C ALA A 20 -34.23 -1.18 19.31
N ALA A 21 -35.15 -0.50 19.99
CA ALA A 21 -36.57 -0.58 19.64
C ALA A 21 -36.84 0.01 18.24
N ARG A 22 -36.20 1.13 17.91
CA ARG A 22 -36.37 1.79 16.60
C ARG A 22 -35.71 1.03 15.45
N SER A 23 -34.53 0.45 15.66
CA SER A 23 -33.79 -0.23 14.59
C SER A 23 -34.32 -1.65 14.32
N GLY A 24 -35.26 -2.15 15.12
CA GLY A 24 -35.78 -3.52 14.99
C GLY A 24 -34.75 -4.63 15.27
N LEU A 25 -33.55 -4.29 15.77
CA LEU A 25 -32.51 -5.26 16.06
C LEU A 25 -32.64 -5.77 17.49
N ALA A 26 -32.39 -7.07 17.68
CA ALA A 26 -32.29 -7.64 19.01
C ALA A 26 -31.17 -6.95 19.80
N ARG A 27 -31.41 -6.62 21.08
CA ARG A 27 -30.41 -5.97 21.94
C ARG A 27 -29.10 -6.76 22.00
N SER A 28 -29.19 -8.09 22.08
CA SER A 28 -28.02 -8.98 22.08
C SER A 28 -27.16 -8.80 20.83
N THR A 29 -27.76 -8.62 19.67
CA THR A 29 -27.06 -8.36 18.41
C THR A 29 -26.35 -7.01 18.44
N GLN A 30 -27.00 -5.96 18.93
CA GLN A 30 -26.36 -4.64 19.07
C GLN A 30 -25.17 -4.65 20.05
N TYR A 31 -25.30 -5.34 21.18
CA TYR A 31 -24.20 -5.50 22.13
C TYR A 31 -23.01 -6.22 21.49
N ARG A 32 -23.26 -7.32 20.78
CA ARG A 32 -22.20 -8.06 20.08
C ARG A 32 -21.54 -7.24 18.97
N ILE A 33 -22.32 -6.44 18.23
CA ILE A 33 -21.79 -5.54 17.19
C ILE A 33 -20.87 -4.49 17.81
N ARG A 34 -21.31 -3.85 18.90
CA ARG A 34 -20.55 -2.79 19.58
C ARG A 34 -19.27 -3.32 20.21
N ASP A 35 -19.32 -4.48 20.83
CA ASP A 35 -18.17 -5.07 21.52
C ASP A 35 -17.22 -5.81 20.54
N GLY A 36 -17.39 -5.61 19.22
CA GLY A 36 -16.54 -6.20 18.17
C GLY A 36 -16.67 -7.72 18.05
N LEU A 37 -17.71 -8.32 18.64
CA LEU A 37 -17.92 -9.77 18.68
C LEU A 37 -18.59 -10.31 17.41
N VAL A 38 -19.23 -9.45 16.62
CA VAL A 38 -19.76 -9.77 15.28
C VAL A 38 -19.70 -8.56 14.37
N ASP A 39 -19.42 -8.78 13.09
CA ASP A 39 -19.57 -7.75 12.08
C ASP A 39 -21.05 -7.59 11.71
N PRO A 40 -21.64 -6.37 11.82
CA PRO A 40 -22.98 -6.10 11.33
C PRO A 40 -23.07 -6.33 9.82
N THR A 41 -24.18 -6.94 9.39
CA THR A 41 -24.55 -6.92 7.96
C THR A 41 -24.83 -5.47 7.53
N LEU A 42 -24.65 -5.17 6.24
CA LEU A 42 -24.99 -3.84 5.69
C LEU A 42 -26.45 -3.46 5.98
N GLY A 43 -27.37 -4.45 5.95
CA GLY A 43 -28.76 -4.24 6.34
C GLY A 43 -28.90 -3.81 7.80
N SER A 44 -28.21 -4.48 8.72
CA SER A 44 -28.23 -4.12 10.15
C SER A 44 -27.68 -2.73 10.40
N LEU A 45 -26.59 -2.37 9.71
CA LEU A 45 -25.98 -1.04 9.81
C LEU A 45 -26.92 0.05 9.27
N ARG A 46 -27.62 -0.23 8.17
CA ARG A 46 -28.61 0.68 7.59
C ARG A 46 -29.78 0.94 8.54
N GLU A 47 -30.34 -0.10 9.15
CA GLU A 47 -31.45 0.06 10.11
C GLU A 47 -31.02 0.83 11.36
N LEU A 48 -29.78 0.62 11.84
CA LEU A 48 -29.21 1.40 12.94
C LEU A 48 -29.05 2.88 12.57
N ALA A 49 -28.52 3.18 11.38
CA ALA A 49 -28.37 4.54 10.89
C ALA A 49 -29.74 5.24 10.76
N LEU A 50 -30.72 4.60 10.12
CA LEU A 50 -32.07 5.14 9.96
C LEU A 50 -32.75 5.40 11.31
N ALA A 51 -32.63 4.47 12.26
CA ALA A 51 -33.16 4.63 13.61
C ALA A 51 -32.58 5.84 14.36
N ALA A 52 -31.31 6.16 14.08
CA ALA A 52 -30.59 7.31 14.60
C ALA A 52 -30.81 8.60 13.79
N GLY A 53 -31.55 8.56 12.68
CA GLY A 53 -31.82 9.71 11.83
C GLY A 53 -30.72 10.00 10.79
N PHE A 54 -29.81 9.06 10.57
CA PHE A 54 -28.76 9.13 9.54
C PHE A 54 -29.19 8.37 8.28
N GLU A 55 -28.70 8.86 7.13
CA GLU A 55 -28.73 8.12 5.88
C GLU A 55 -27.37 7.45 5.66
N LEU A 56 -27.38 6.12 5.49
CA LEU A 56 -26.17 5.37 5.17
C LEU A 56 -25.87 5.47 3.67
N VAL A 57 -24.89 6.30 3.30
CA VAL A 57 -24.37 6.40 1.92
C VAL A 57 -23.09 5.58 1.82
N LEU A 58 -23.09 4.56 0.97
CA LEU A 58 -21.92 3.73 0.69
C LEU A 58 -21.34 4.10 -0.67
N SER A 59 -20.01 4.21 -0.73
CA SER A 59 -19.29 4.38 -1.99
C SER A 59 -18.12 3.40 -2.03
N LEU A 60 -17.73 3.01 -3.24
CA LEU A 60 -16.54 2.21 -3.48
C LEU A 60 -15.39 3.16 -3.84
N ALA A 61 -14.21 2.88 -3.28
CA ALA A 61 -12.96 3.51 -3.67
C ALA A 61 -12.03 2.45 -4.29
N PRO A 62 -11.12 2.84 -5.19
CA PRO A 62 -10.06 1.95 -5.62
C PRO A 62 -9.27 1.43 -4.41
N LEU A 63 -8.95 0.15 -4.42
CA LEU A 63 -8.21 -0.50 -3.35
C LEU A 63 -6.75 -0.02 -3.35
N SER A 64 -6.25 0.36 -2.18
CA SER A 64 -4.86 0.79 -1.97
C SER A 64 -4.49 0.64 -0.50
N ASP A 65 -4.43 -0.59 -0.04
CA ASP A 65 -4.17 -0.92 1.36
C ASP A 65 -2.69 -1.34 1.54
N PRO A 66 -1.88 -0.62 2.35
CA PRO A 66 -0.47 -0.99 2.58
C PRO A 66 -0.30 -2.36 3.21
N ASP A 67 -1.27 -2.80 3.99
CA ASP A 67 -1.15 -4.04 4.73
C ASP A 67 -1.21 -5.26 3.81
N ALA A 68 -1.73 -5.11 2.58
CA ALA A 68 -1.62 -6.15 1.56
C ALA A 68 -0.14 -6.41 1.15
N ALA A 69 0.66 -5.35 0.99
CA ALA A 69 2.09 -5.48 0.70
C ALA A 69 2.84 -6.11 1.87
N ARG A 70 2.59 -5.62 3.10
CA ARG A 70 3.18 -6.16 4.32
C ARG A 70 2.82 -7.63 4.51
N ALA A 71 1.57 -8.03 4.26
CA ALA A 71 1.14 -9.42 4.34
C ALA A 71 1.85 -10.33 3.33
N ALA A 72 2.05 -9.90 2.09
CA ALA A 72 2.85 -10.67 1.14
C ALA A 72 4.29 -10.87 1.62
N ARG A 73 4.89 -9.83 2.22
CA ARG A 73 6.22 -9.94 2.82
C ARG A 73 6.24 -10.86 4.04
N VAL A 74 5.21 -10.86 4.90
CA VAL A 74 5.09 -11.86 5.98
C VAL A 74 5.09 -13.29 5.42
N ILE A 75 4.45 -13.52 4.26
CA ILE A 75 4.37 -14.86 3.66
C ILE A 75 5.69 -15.28 2.97
N LEU A 76 6.37 -14.34 2.32
CA LEU A 76 7.44 -14.65 1.36
C LEU A 76 8.86 -14.21 1.78
N ASP A 77 8.97 -13.29 2.74
CA ASP A 77 10.24 -12.72 3.20
C ASP A 77 10.49 -13.15 4.66
N PRO A 78 11.35 -14.16 4.90
CA PRO A 78 11.62 -14.65 6.25
C PRO A 78 12.21 -13.59 7.19
N ARG A 79 12.93 -12.59 6.67
CA ARG A 79 13.49 -11.51 7.49
C ARG A 79 12.38 -10.54 7.91
N PHE A 80 11.46 -10.25 7.00
CA PHE A 80 10.26 -9.48 7.33
C PHE A 80 9.36 -10.21 8.31
N GLU A 81 9.09 -11.50 8.11
CA GLU A 81 8.30 -12.32 9.03
C GLU A 81 8.89 -12.28 10.45
N ALA A 82 10.20 -12.49 10.59
CA ALA A 82 10.86 -12.42 11.89
C ALA A 82 10.72 -11.04 12.56
N SER A 83 10.91 -9.95 11.80
CA SER A 83 10.71 -8.59 12.30
C SER A 83 9.26 -8.32 12.71
N TYR A 84 8.30 -8.81 11.91
CA TYR A 84 6.87 -8.65 12.14
C TYR A 84 6.44 -9.33 13.45
N VAL A 85 6.86 -10.57 13.67
CA VAL A 85 6.58 -11.32 14.91
C VAL A 85 7.18 -10.62 16.13
N LEU A 86 8.41 -10.11 16.03
CA LEU A 86 9.06 -9.38 17.13
C LEU A 86 8.35 -8.07 17.49
N SER A 87 7.72 -7.41 16.52
CA SER A 87 6.96 -6.18 16.74
C SER A 87 5.56 -6.40 17.33
N GLY A 88 5.14 -7.66 17.51
CA GLY A 88 3.82 -8.02 18.05
C GLY A 88 2.71 -8.14 17.01
N GLY A 89 3.03 -8.04 15.73
CA GLY A 89 2.08 -8.19 14.62
C GLY A 89 1.02 -7.07 14.53
N SER A 90 0.12 -7.20 13.56
CA SER A 90 -1.03 -6.32 13.33
C SER A 90 -2.22 -7.14 12.84
N LYS A 91 -3.40 -6.91 13.42
CA LYS A 91 -4.62 -7.64 13.03
C LYS A 91 -4.99 -7.39 11.57
N GLU A 92 -4.67 -6.20 11.07
CA GLU A 92 -4.93 -5.77 9.69
C GLU A 92 -4.05 -6.56 8.71
N VAL A 93 -2.76 -6.70 9.03
CA VAL A 93 -1.81 -7.53 8.27
C VAL A 93 -2.20 -9.00 8.34
N ASP A 94 -2.52 -9.54 9.53
CA ASP A 94 -2.97 -10.93 9.69
C ASP A 94 -4.22 -11.22 8.86
N ALA A 95 -5.19 -10.29 8.85
CA ALA A 95 -6.38 -10.41 8.01
C ALA A 95 -6.03 -10.41 6.51
N TRP A 96 -5.02 -9.65 6.09
CA TRP A 96 -4.51 -9.68 4.72
C TRP A 96 -3.76 -10.96 4.37
N VAL A 97 -2.99 -11.53 5.29
CA VAL A 97 -2.36 -12.85 5.11
C VAL A 97 -3.43 -13.90 4.82
N GLU A 98 -4.51 -13.92 5.59
CA GLU A 98 -5.62 -14.84 5.38
C GLU A 98 -6.42 -14.54 4.09
N ARG A 99 -6.50 -13.28 3.65
CA ARG A 99 -7.08 -12.94 2.33
C ARG A 99 -6.21 -13.48 1.19
N LEU A 100 -4.89 -13.23 1.21
CA LEU A 100 -3.97 -13.67 0.17
C LEU A 100 -3.94 -15.20 0.05
N ARG A 101 -3.89 -15.93 1.18
CA ARG A 101 -3.97 -17.40 1.20
C ARG A 101 -5.25 -17.94 0.57
N ARG A 102 -6.38 -17.23 0.71
CA ARG A 102 -7.64 -17.59 0.07
C ARG A 102 -7.67 -17.26 -1.42
N TRP A 103 -7.09 -16.15 -1.84
CA TRP A 103 -7.09 -15.71 -3.23
C TRP A 103 -6.09 -16.46 -4.11
N VAL A 104 -4.98 -16.91 -3.51
CA VAL A 104 -3.94 -17.68 -4.19
C VAL A 104 -3.87 -19.09 -3.57
N PRO A 105 -4.88 -19.95 -3.81
CA PRO A 105 -4.86 -21.31 -3.31
C PRO A 105 -3.69 -22.07 -3.94
N GLY A 106 -2.77 -22.57 -3.12
CA GLY A 106 -1.52 -23.20 -3.56
C GLY A 106 -0.28 -22.39 -3.22
N GLY A 107 -0.45 -21.10 -2.90
CA GLY A 107 0.64 -20.26 -2.39
C GLY A 107 1.73 -19.96 -3.42
N ASP A 108 1.39 -19.87 -4.70
CA ASP A 108 2.33 -19.46 -5.73
C ASP A 108 2.90 -18.05 -5.40
N PRO A 109 4.23 -17.92 -5.21
CA PRO A 109 4.83 -16.66 -4.80
C PRO A 109 4.57 -15.51 -5.78
N VAL A 110 4.58 -15.77 -7.08
CA VAL A 110 4.39 -14.74 -8.11
C VAL A 110 2.96 -14.19 -8.02
N ASP A 111 1.97 -15.07 -7.92
CA ASP A 111 0.57 -14.68 -7.76
C ASP A 111 0.33 -13.93 -6.44
N ILE A 112 0.99 -14.31 -5.34
CA ILE A 112 0.90 -13.59 -4.05
C ILE A 112 1.42 -12.15 -4.20
N VAL A 113 2.61 -11.97 -4.76
CA VAL A 113 3.22 -10.63 -4.99
C VAL A 113 2.34 -9.81 -5.94
N TRP A 114 1.82 -10.43 -7.01
CA TRP A 114 0.92 -9.77 -7.95
C TRP A 114 -0.36 -9.27 -7.28
N GLN A 115 -1.06 -10.13 -6.53
CA GLN A 115 -2.30 -9.78 -5.81
C GLN A 115 -2.06 -8.68 -4.77
N ALA A 116 -0.96 -8.78 -4.03
CA ALA A 116 -0.57 -7.77 -3.06
C ALA A 116 -0.23 -6.44 -3.72
N GLY A 117 0.48 -6.44 -4.86
CA GLY A 117 0.76 -5.25 -5.66
C GLY A 117 -0.50 -4.55 -6.13
N GLN A 118 -1.46 -5.30 -6.70
CA GLN A 118 -2.76 -4.74 -7.10
C GLN A 118 -3.52 -4.14 -5.90
N SER A 119 -3.49 -4.82 -4.76
CA SER A 119 -4.22 -4.42 -3.56
C SER A 119 -3.58 -3.27 -2.79
N SER A 120 -2.27 -3.07 -2.94
CA SER A 120 -1.51 -2.02 -2.27
C SER A 120 -1.14 -0.86 -3.19
N SER A 121 -1.62 -0.86 -4.44
CA SER A 121 -1.22 0.08 -5.50
C SER A 121 -1.11 1.53 -5.03
N LEU A 122 0.06 2.14 -5.25
CA LEU A 122 0.33 3.52 -4.87
C LEU A 122 -0.46 4.55 -5.71
N LEU A 123 -1.00 4.14 -6.85
CA LEU A 123 -1.74 5.00 -7.79
C LEU A 123 -3.02 5.61 -7.20
N HIS A 124 -3.55 4.98 -6.16
CA HIS A 124 -4.76 5.40 -5.47
C HIS A 124 -4.53 5.69 -3.98
N ARG A 125 -3.28 5.63 -3.53
CA ARG A 125 -2.93 5.86 -2.13
C ARG A 125 -3.07 7.34 -1.79
N ARG A 126 -3.83 7.63 -0.74
CA ARG A 126 -3.96 9.00 -0.22
C ARG A 126 -2.58 9.50 0.23
N GLY A 127 -2.25 10.75 -0.11
CA GLY A 127 -0.97 11.37 0.26
C GLY A 127 0.18 11.08 -0.71
N THR A 128 -0.02 10.21 -1.71
CA THR A 128 0.96 10.01 -2.78
C THR A 128 1.05 11.24 -3.67
N VAL A 129 2.28 11.66 -3.95
CA VAL A 129 2.60 12.76 -4.85
C VAL A 129 3.15 12.20 -6.16
N PHE A 130 2.61 12.67 -7.27
CA PHE A 130 2.97 12.22 -8.63
C PHE A 130 3.68 13.35 -9.35
N LEU A 131 4.96 13.14 -9.67
CA LEU A 131 5.80 14.17 -10.27
C LEU A 131 6.31 13.75 -11.65
N ARG A 132 6.51 14.76 -12.51
CA ARG A 132 7.21 14.63 -13.78
C ARG A 132 8.31 15.68 -13.87
N GLY A 133 9.51 15.25 -14.27
CA GLY A 133 10.62 16.17 -14.46
C GLY A 133 11.93 15.44 -14.73
N ASN A 134 13.04 16.17 -14.64
CA ASN A 134 14.36 15.54 -14.69
C ASN A 134 14.70 14.96 -13.31
N VAL A 135 14.67 13.63 -13.23
CA VAL A 135 14.93 12.85 -12.02
C VAL A 135 16.08 11.89 -12.27
N THR A 136 17.02 11.85 -11.33
CA THR A 136 18.13 10.89 -11.29
C THR A 136 18.21 10.31 -9.89
N GLU A 137 18.74 9.09 -9.75
CA GLU A 137 18.87 8.44 -8.44
C GLU A 137 19.74 9.27 -7.48
N LEU A 138 20.78 9.94 -7.98
CA LEU A 138 21.63 10.82 -7.16
C LEU A 138 20.87 12.05 -6.65
N LYS A 139 19.98 12.62 -7.46
CA LYS A 139 19.10 13.72 -7.04
C LYS A 139 18.11 13.25 -5.97
N LEU A 140 17.55 12.06 -6.13
CA LEU A 140 16.66 11.46 -5.13
C LEU A 140 17.40 11.16 -3.82
N ALA A 141 18.59 10.59 -3.88
CA ALA A 141 19.43 10.33 -2.70
C ALA A 141 19.78 11.62 -1.96
N SER A 142 20.15 12.67 -2.71
CA SER A 142 20.44 13.99 -2.12
C SER A 142 19.21 14.58 -1.43
N ALA A 143 18.04 14.55 -2.09
CA ALA A 143 16.79 15.01 -1.49
C ALA A 143 16.41 14.20 -0.24
N GLY A 144 16.60 12.88 -0.28
CA GLY A 144 16.40 12.00 0.87
C GLY A 144 17.28 12.37 2.05
N ASP A 145 18.59 12.56 1.84
CA ASP A 145 19.51 12.97 2.90
C ASP A 145 19.15 14.35 3.48
N PHE A 146 18.78 15.31 2.62
CA PHE A 146 18.34 16.64 3.07
C PHE A 146 16.98 16.65 3.77
N SER A 147 16.13 15.65 3.52
CA SER A 147 14.84 15.54 4.20
C SER A 147 14.98 15.30 5.69
N GLN A 148 16.12 14.71 6.13
CA GLN A 148 16.34 14.24 7.50
C GLN A 148 15.22 13.30 7.99
N GLN A 149 14.61 12.56 7.08
CA GLN A 149 13.60 11.54 7.34
C GLN A 149 14.09 10.20 6.77
N GLU A 150 13.43 9.11 7.18
CA GLU A 150 13.65 7.82 6.53
C GLU A 150 13.08 7.84 5.11
N TRP A 151 13.87 7.28 4.19
CA TRP A 151 13.51 7.19 2.78
C TRP A 151 14.12 5.95 2.14
N PHE A 152 13.40 5.37 1.17
CA PHE A 152 13.86 4.24 0.37
C PHE A 152 13.38 4.37 -1.07
N LEU A 153 14.22 3.97 -2.02
CA LEU A 153 13.87 3.85 -3.44
C LEU A 153 13.32 2.46 -3.77
N SER A 154 12.37 2.48 -4.70
CA SER A 154 11.72 1.32 -5.30
C SER A 154 11.40 1.60 -6.77
N GLY A 155 10.52 0.80 -7.37
CA GLY A 155 10.14 0.90 -8.78
C GLY A 155 11.32 0.64 -9.70
N ALA A 156 11.52 1.51 -10.68
CA ALA A 156 12.59 1.35 -11.67
C ALA A 156 13.98 1.11 -11.02
N ALA A 157 14.32 1.82 -9.95
CA ALA A 157 15.62 1.68 -9.28
C ALA A 157 15.90 0.26 -8.75
N VAL A 158 14.86 -0.43 -8.25
CA VAL A 158 15.01 -1.81 -7.78
C VAL A 158 14.97 -2.79 -8.94
N ILE A 159 13.99 -2.64 -9.84
CA ILE A 159 13.82 -3.54 -11.00
C ILE A 159 15.06 -3.57 -11.88
N ASP A 160 15.71 -2.43 -12.12
CA ASP A 160 16.95 -2.34 -12.91
C ASP A 160 18.11 -3.11 -12.27
N ARG A 161 18.11 -3.30 -10.94
CA ARG A 161 19.19 -3.97 -10.20
C ARG A 161 18.97 -5.46 -9.99
N ILE A 162 17.71 -5.88 -9.88
CA ILE A 162 17.34 -7.27 -9.62
C ILE A 162 17.00 -8.04 -10.89
N GLY A 163 16.78 -7.33 -12.01
CA GLY A 163 16.61 -7.93 -13.32
C GLY A 163 17.92 -8.38 -13.93
N GLU A 164 17.90 -9.50 -14.65
CA GLU A 164 19.02 -9.90 -15.50
C GLU A 164 19.10 -8.97 -16.73
N PRO A 165 20.28 -8.67 -17.29
CA PRO A 165 20.37 -7.98 -18.57
C PRO A 165 19.70 -8.81 -19.67
N ASP A 166 19.03 -8.19 -20.63
CA ASP A 166 18.62 -8.92 -21.84
C ASP A 166 19.83 -9.25 -22.74
N ASP A 167 19.62 -10.07 -23.78
CA ASP A 167 20.66 -10.47 -24.74
C ASP A 167 21.35 -9.28 -25.43
N ASP A 168 20.69 -8.11 -25.45
CA ASP A 168 21.21 -6.85 -26.01
C ASP A 168 21.92 -5.97 -24.95
N GLY A 169 22.04 -6.45 -23.71
CA GLY A 169 22.68 -5.76 -22.59
C GLY A 169 21.86 -4.60 -22.00
N ALA A 170 20.59 -4.46 -22.38
CA ALA A 170 19.70 -3.50 -21.78
C ALA A 170 19.20 -4.03 -20.42
N LEU A 171 19.37 -3.22 -19.38
CA LEU A 171 18.73 -3.46 -18.09
C LEU A 171 17.21 -3.28 -18.23
N TYR A 172 16.45 -4.00 -17.40
CA TYR A 172 14.98 -4.07 -17.41
C TYR A 172 14.32 -2.76 -16.91
N GLY A 173 14.60 -1.67 -17.59
CA GLY A 173 14.02 -0.33 -17.46
C GLY A 173 14.14 0.47 -18.74
N GLY A 174 14.69 -0.14 -19.82
CA GLY A 174 14.54 0.30 -21.19
C GLY A 174 14.82 1.78 -21.40
N ALA A 175 15.90 2.24 -20.79
CA ALA A 175 16.29 3.62 -20.91
C ALA A 175 17.80 3.80 -20.87
N LEU A 176 18.29 4.50 -21.88
CA LEU A 176 19.52 5.25 -21.76
C LEU A 176 19.46 6.11 -20.48
N PRO A 177 20.61 6.44 -19.87
CA PRO A 177 20.64 7.39 -18.76
C PRO A 177 19.78 8.63 -19.08
N GLY A 178 18.69 8.84 -18.34
CA GLY A 178 17.72 9.93 -18.55
C GLY A 178 16.42 9.60 -19.29
N THR A 179 16.13 8.34 -19.65
CA THR A 179 14.90 7.99 -20.40
C THR A 179 13.99 6.95 -19.76
N SER A 180 14.09 6.66 -18.45
CA SER A 180 13.27 5.57 -17.84
C SER A 180 11.79 5.84 -18.09
N ALA A 181 11.19 4.99 -18.92
CA ALA A 181 9.76 5.03 -19.21
C ALA A 181 8.94 4.59 -17.99
N SER A 182 9.60 4.02 -16.98
CA SER A 182 9.01 3.54 -15.75
C SER A 182 9.35 4.47 -14.58
N PRO A 183 8.40 4.73 -13.67
CA PRO A 183 8.62 5.69 -12.60
C PRO A 183 9.60 5.15 -11.55
N TYR A 184 10.42 6.04 -11.00
CA TYR A 184 11.03 5.83 -9.69
C TYR A 184 9.95 5.94 -8.62
N ILE A 185 10.09 5.15 -7.56
CA ILE A 185 9.21 5.22 -6.39
C ILE A 185 10.07 5.59 -5.19
N VAL A 186 9.63 6.56 -4.41
CA VAL A 186 10.23 6.95 -3.13
C VAL A 186 9.21 6.68 -2.04
N HIS A 187 9.57 5.84 -1.07
CA HIS A 187 8.86 5.76 0.21
C HIS A 187 9.50 6.77 1.16
N SER A 188 8.73 7.72 1.69
CA SER A 188 9.21 8.80 2.56
C SER A 188 8.25 9.03 3.71
N ALA A 189 8.76 9.31 4.91
CA ALA A 189 7.91 9.65 6.07
C ALA A 189 7.10 10.96 5.86
N ASP A 190 7.56 11.86 4.99
CA ASP A 190 6.81 13.06 4.59
C ASP A 190 6.93 13.26 3.08
N THR A 191 5.86 12.96 2.36
CA THR A 191 5.82 13.00 0.88
C THR A 191 5.94 14.41 0.34
N HIS A 192 5.31 15.39 1.00
CA HIS A 192 5.30 16.78 0.55
C HIS A 192 6.62 17.49 0.85
N ARG A 193 7.23 17.23 2.02
CA ARG A 193 8.57 17.75 2.32
C ARG A 193 9.61 17.21 1.34
N PHE A 194 9.56 15.91 1.05
CA PHE A 194 10.46 15.31 0.06
C PHE A 194 10.25 15.95 -1.32
N ALA A 195 9.01 16.09 -1.78
CA ALA A 195 8.69 16.71 -3.06
C ALA A 195 9.25 18.14 -3.20
N ARG A 196 9.20 18.95 -2.13
CA ARG A 196 9.72 20.33 -2.13
C ARG A 196 11.24 20.44 -2.25
N LEU A 197 11.97 19.37 -1.94
CA LEU A 197 13.43 19.32 -2.09
C LEU A 197 13.87 19.03 -3.52
N LEU A 198 12.93 18.66 -4.40
CA LEU A 198 13.19 18.38 -5.80
C LEU A 198 12.89 19.64 -6.64
N ASP A 199 13.92 20.17 -7.28
CA ASP A 199 13.78 21.26 -8.24
C ASP A 199 13.24 20.76 -9.60
N ASN A 200 12.70 21.67 -10.42
CA ASN A 200 12.29 21.37 -11.81
C ASN A 200 11.33 20.16 -11.94
N MET A 201 10.43 19.97 -10.97
CA MET A 201 9.37 18.96 -11.00
C MET A 201 8.00 19.62 -11.17
N GLU A 202 7.14 18.98 -11.96
CA GLU A 202 5.74 19.32 -12.14
C GLU A 202 4.87 18.25 -11.48
N GLU A 203 3.86 18.64 -10.71
CA GLU A 203 2.85 17.71 -10.21
C GLU A 203 1.89 17.33 -11.33
N VAL A 204 1.72 16.04 -11.57
CA VAL A 204 0.99 15.50 -12.72
C VAL A 204 0.01 14.41 -12.30
N ARG A 205 -0.82 13.97 -13.25
CA ARG A 205 -1.65 12.77 -13.06
C ARG A 205 -0.78 11.51 -12.99
N PRO A 206 -1.23 10.44 -12.30
CA PRO A 206 -0.43 9.23 -12.11
C PRO A 206 0.13 8.62 -13.41
N ASN A 207 -0.66 8.61 -14.48
CA ASN A 207 -0.27 8.06 -15.79
C ASN A 207 0.76 8.91 -16.57
N LYS A 208 1.21 10.03 -16.02
CA LYS A 208 2.25 10.90 -16.60
C LYS A 208 3.47 11.03 -15.69
N ALA A 209 3.44 10.45 -14.51
CA ALA A 209 4.51 10.55 -13.53
C ALA A 209 5.71 9.69 -13.95
N ASN A 210 6.92 10.24 -13.80
CA ASN A 210 8.16 9.45 -13.82
C ASN A 210 8.80 9.37 -12.42
N LEU A 211 8.15 9.97 -11.42
CA LEU A 211 8.48 9.85 -10.01
C LEU A 211 7.19 9.78 -9.20
N ILE A 212 7.11 8.80 -8.30
CA ILE A 212 6.02 8.61 -7.36
C ILE A 212 6.61 8.70 -5.95
N ILE A 213 6.06 9.57 -5.11
CA ILE A 213 6.47 9.70 -3.71
C ILE A 213 5.30 9.27 -2.85
N ALA A 214 5.46 8.16 -2.14
CA ALA A 214 4.45 7.58 -1.27
C ALA A 214 4.91 7.61 0.19
N GLU A 215 3.94 7.54 1.10
CA GLU A 215 4.20 7.51 2.53
C GLU A 215 4.95 6.22 2.92
N HIS A 216 5.94 6.37 3.78
CA HIS A 216 6.66 5.25 4.38
C HIS A 216 5.72 4.45 5.29
N THR A 217 5.55 3.16 5.01
CA THR A 217 4.80 2.23 5.85
C THR A 217 5.73 1.39 6.72
N ASP A 218 5.26 1.00 7.91
CA ASP A 218 6.00 0.16 8.84
C ASP A 218 6.62 -1.08 8.18
N GLY A 219 7.95 -1.19 8.33
CA GLY A 219 8.73 -2.32 7.86
C GLY A 219 9.24 -2.20 6.43
N VAL A 220 9.00 -1.10 5.69
CA VAL A 220 9.53 -0.94 4.32
C VAL A 220 11.06 -1.08 4.28
N GLY A 221 11.75 -0.61 5.34
CA GLY A 221 13.19 -0.67 5.49
C GLY A 221 13.74 -2.03 5.92
N VAL A 222 12.90 -2.99 6.30
CA VAL A 222 13.37 -4.36 6.61
C VAL A 222 13.91 -4.98 5.33
N ASP A 223 15.08 -5.61 5.41
CA ASP A 223 15.79 -6.19 4.27
C ASP A 223 16.10 -5.20 3.13
N SER A 224 16.11 -3.90 3.44
CA SER A 224 16.64 -2.88 2.55
C SER A 224 18.15 -3.06 2.35
N TRP A 225 18.66 -2.57 1.23
CA TRP A 225 20.10 -2.53 0.97
C TRP A 225 20.53 -1.18 0.43
N GLU A 226 21.85 -0.94 0.46
CA GLU A 226 22.45 0.26 -0.10
C GLU A 226 23.24 -0.08 -1.37
N ASP A 227 23.09 0.74 -2.39
CA ASP A 227 23.95 0.77 -3.58
C ASP A 227 24.56 2.17 -3.72
N GLY A 228 25.82 2.31 -3.29
CA GLY A 228 26.48 3.60 -3.19
C GLY A 228 25.79 4.52 -2.16
N LYS A 229 25.11 5.56 -2.64
CA LYS A 229 24.35 6.51 -1.79
C LYS A 229 22.84 6.25 -1.79
N ILE A 230 22.40 5.21 -2.47
CA ILE A 230 20.99 4.95 -2.71
C ILE A 230 20.54 3.87 -1.74
N LYS A 231 19.48 4.16 -0.98
CA LYS A 231 18.80 3.20 -0.11
C LYS A 231 17.65 2.58 -0.88
N LEU A 232 17.63 1.27 -1.01
CA LEU A 232 16.66 0.52 -1.82
C LEU A 232 15.80 -0.37 -0.90
N VAL A 233 14.49 -0.43 -1.16
CA VAL A 233 13.61 -1.39 -0.48
C VAL A 233 13.97 -2.82 -0.86
N ALA A 234 13.62 -3.80 -0.02
CA ALA A 234 13.85 -5.23 -0.31
C ALA A 234 13.33 -5.67 -1.69
N PRO A 235 13.94 -6.68 -2.35
CA PRO A 235 13.57 -7.06 -3.72
C PRO A 235 12.08 -7.44 -3.87
N ILE A 236 11.53 -8.16 -2.88
CA ILE A 236 10.10 -8.51 -2.85
C ILE A 236 9.22 -7.25 -2.79
N GLN A 237 9.59 -6.23 -2.00
CA GLN A 237 8.86 -4.96 -1.98
C GLN A 237 8.95 -4.25 -3.34
N GLY A 238 10.12 -4.28 -3.98
CA GLY A 238 10.30 -3.74 -5.33
C GLY A 238 9.38 -4.38 -6.36
N LEU A 239 9.20 -5.71 -6.31
CA LEU A 239 8.25 -6.43 -7.17
C LEU A 239 6.80 -6.06 -6.85
N ILE A 240 6.41 -5.99 -5.57
CA ILE A 240 5.06 -5.59 -5.13
C ILE A 240 4.73 -4.19 -5.68
N ASP A 241 5.62 -3.23 -5.47
CA ASP A 241 5.44 -1.85 -5.92
C ASP A 241 5.32 -1.79 -7.45
N ALA A 242 6.19 -2.51 -8.16
CA ALA A 242 6.18 -2.59 -9.62
C ALA A 242 4.88 -3.18 -10.18
N PHE A 243 4.37 -4.27 -9.59
CA PHE A 243 3.05 -4.81 -9.94
C PHE A 243 1.92 -3.82 -9.64
N GLY A 244 2.00 -3.11 -8.52
CA GLY A 244 1.01 -2.09 -8.15
C GLY A 244 0.97 -0.89 -9.10
N ILE A 245 2.09 -0.53 -9.73
CA ILE A 245 2.11 0.47 -10.82
C ILE A 245 1.64 -0.13 -12.15
N GLY A 246 2.02 -1.36 -12.45
CA GLY A 246 1.68 -2.04 -13.70
C GLY A 246 2.45 -1.51 -14.91
N GLY A 247 1.87 -1.64 -16.10
CA GLY A 247 2.51 -1.22 -17.35
C GLY A 247 3.83 -1.96 -17.62
N ALA A 248 4.81 -1.27 -18.20
CA ALA A 248 6.13 -1.85 -18.48
C ALA A 248 6.85 -2.28 -17.19
N LEU A 249 6.70 -1.52 -16.11
CA LEU A 249 7.31 -1.83 -14.82
C LEU A 249 6.74 -3.14 -14.23
N GLY A 250 5.42 -3.30 -14.26
CA GLY A 250 4.76 -4.55 -13.84
C GLY A 250 5.11 -5.75 -14.72
N GLN A 251 5.25 -5.57 -16.03
CA GLN A 251 5.71 -6.63 -16.95
C GLN A 251 7.16 -7.05 -16.69
N ALA A 252 8.03 -6.09 -16.34
CA ALA A 252 9.40 -6.39 -15.92
C ALA A 252 9.40 -7.18 -14.60
N ALA A 253 8.61 -6.75 -13.62
CA ALA A 253 8.46 -7.47 -12.35
C ALA A 253 7.93 -8.90 -12.55
N GLU A 254 6.97 -9.12 -13.46
CA GLU A 254 6.48 -10.46 -13.77
C GLU A 254 7.58 -11.38 -14.30
N ARG A 255 8.38 -10.90 -15.27
CA ARG A 255 9.48 -11.69 -15.83
C ARG A 255 10.50 -12.07 -14.76
N ILE A 256 10.89 -11.10 -13.92
CA ILE A 256 11.85 -11.31 -12.83
C ILE A 256 11.29 -12.30 -11.81
N ALA A 257 10.06 -12.08 -11.34
CA ALA A 257 9.43 -12.94 -10.34
C ALA A 257 9.32 -14.39 -10.81
N ARG A 258 9.05 -14.64 -12.10
CA ARG A 258 8.99 -16.00 -12.68
C ARG A 258 10.34 -16.67 -12.86
N SER A 259 11.44 -15.92 -12.77
CA SER A 259 12.81 -16.46 -12.90
C SER A 259 13.38 -17.00 -11.59
N TRP A 260 12.73 -16.70 -10.47
CA TRP A 260 13.18 -17.07 -9.12
C TRP A 260 12.60 -18.41 -8.65
#